data_AF-A0A960D3L4-F1
#
_entry.id   AF-A0A960D3L4-F1
#
_cell.length_a   1.000
_cell.length_b   1.000
_cell.length_c   1.000
_cell.angle_alpha   90.00
_cell.angle_beta   90.00
_cell.angle_gamma   90.00
#
_symmetry.space_group_name_H-M   'P 1'
#
loop_
_entity.id
_entity.type
_entity.pdbx_description
1 polymer ?
#
loop_
_entity_poly.entity_id
_entity_poly.type
_entity_poly.pdbx_seq_one_letter_code
_entity_poly.pdbx_strand_id
1 'polypeptide(L)'
;MTELMPGGGHSEAITLGLHDASPPDMVDAMSDDVVLELGWGRLIFGQTFADQDRLAAVLAHEEHGRRDICIYARESHVLVARSPAQLFIDPSHTYRLRFTGEFEDREPVGFTVRPLRDESEADEINRVYVRCGMVPAPTEVIWNNHLQADTVCYLVAVRDDGAVIGTVTGV
;
A
#
# COMPACT_ATOMS: atom_id res chain seq x y z
N MET A 1 -32.37 0.53 11.06
CA MET A 1 -31.94 0.68 12.46
C MET A 1 -30.99 -0.47 12.73
N THR A 2 -29.71 -0.26 12.43
CA THR A 2 -28.69 -1.31 12.48
C THR A 2 -28.30 -1.51 13.93
N GLU A 3 -28.52 -2.71 14.47
CA GLU A 3 -28.05 -3.10 15.79
C GLU A 3 -26.53 -3.03 15.83
N LEU A 4 -26.00 -2.13 16.66
CA LEU A 4 -24.62 -2.13 17.11
C LEU A 4 -24.44 -3.34 18.02
N MET A 5 -23.85 -4.40 17.49
CA MET A 5 -23.37 -5.53 18.31
C MET A 5 -22.30 -5.00 19.28
N PRO A 6 -22.45 -5.18 20.60
CA PRO A 6 -21.47 -4.76 21.58
C PRO A 6 -20.43 -5.87 21.76
N GLY A 7 -19.18 -5.62 21.38
CA GLY A 7 -18.07 -6.51 21.72
C GLY A 7 -17.10 -6.77 20.57
N GLY A 8 -16.04 -5.98 20.52
CA GLY A 8 -14.88 -6.18 19.65
C GLY A 8 -14.07 -4.90 19.66
N GLY A 9 -12.88 -4.93 20.27
CA GLY A 9 -11.96 -3.79 20.27
C GLY A 9 -11.84 -3.23 18.86
N HIS A 10 -11.85 -1.91 18.73
CA HIS A 10 -11.96 -1.23 17.44
C HIS A 10 -10.69 -1.41 16.60
N SER A 11 -10.43 -2.61 16.07
CA SER A 11 -9.23 -2.96 15.28
C SER A 11 -9.01 -2.02 14.07
N GLU A 12 -10.07 -1.38 13.57
CA GLU A 12 -9.99 -0.42 12.46
C GLU A 12 -9.80 1.04 12.92
N ALA A 13 -9.85 1.36 14.22
CA ALA A 13 -9.88 2.75 14.73
C ALA A 13 -8.69 3.58 14.25
N ILE A 14 -7.49 2.98 14.19
CA ILE A 14 -6.27 3.64 13.72
C ILE A 14 -6.33 4.07 12.24
N THR A 15 -7.23 3.48 11.44
CA THR A 15 -7.39 3.81 10.01
C THR A 15 -8.73 4.45 9.67
N LEU A 16 -9.70 4.47 10.59
CA LEU A 16 -11.03 5.07 10.41
C LEU A 16 -11.21 6.37 11.19
N GLY A 17 -10.66 6.45 12.40
CA GLY A 17 -10.75 7.61 13.29
C GLY A 17 -9.51 8.49 13.14
N LEU A 18 -9.13 8.88 11.92
CA LEU A 18 -7.91 9.68 11.70
C LEU A 18 -7.97 11.08 12.31
N HIS A 19 -9.17 11.54 12.65
CA HIS A 19 -9.45 12.82 13.31
C HIS A 19 -9.70 12.66 14.81
N ASP A 20 -9.78 11.42 15.31
CA ASP A 20 -10.05 11.09 16.70
C ASP A 20 -8.77 10.58 17.38
N ALA A 21 -8.76 10.62 18.72
CA ALA A 21 -7.72 9.92 19.47
C ALA A 21 -7.83 8.41 19.22
N SER A 22 -6.78 7.83 18.66
CA SER A 22 -6.67 6.37 18.53
C SER A 22 -6.60 5.71 19.92
N PRO A 23 -7.18 4.53 20.12
CA PRO A 23 -7.09 3.80 21.39
C PRO A 23 -5.62 3.58 21.81
N PRO A 24 -5.23 3.83 23.08
CA PRO A 24 -3.84 3.76 23.51
C PRO A 24 -3.19 2.39 23.28
N ASP A 25 -3.93 1.31 23.55
CA ASP A 25 -3.48 -0.07 23.35
C ASP A 25 -3.14 -0.41 21.89
N MET A 26 -3.85 0.22 20.94
CA MET A 26 -3.56 0.06 19.52
C MET A 26 -2.39 0.90 19.05
N VAL A 27 -2.19 2.07 19.65
CA VAL A 27 -1.01 2.91 19.38
C VAL A 27 0.25 2.22 19.89
N ASP A 28 0.20 1.66 21.11
CA ASP A 28 1.34 0.95 21.73
C ASP A 28 1.74 -0.32 20.96
N ALA A 29 0.79 -0.96 20.27
CA ALA A 29 1.04 -2.16 19.47
C ALA A 29 1.53 -1.84 18.04
N MET A 30 1.40 -0.60 17.58
CA MET A 30 1.74 -0.19 16.22
C MET A 30 3.23 0.14 16.14
N SER A 31 3.87 -0.24 15.04
CA SER A 31 5.22 0.26 14.77
C SER A 31 5.17 1.74 14.43
N ASP A 32 6.17 2.49 14.88
CA ASP A 32 6.31 3.92 14.60
C ASP A 32 6.92 4.17 13.22
N ASP A 33 6.52 5.27 12.58
CA ASP A 33 7.12 5.83 11.36
C ASP A 33 7.29 4.82 10.22
N VAL A 34 6.26 4.02 9.96
CA VAL A 34 6.31 2.90 9.00
C VAL A 34 6.37 3.41 7.57
N VAL A 35 7.47 3.06 6.90
CA VAL A 35 7.74 3.34 5.49
C VAL A 35 8.15 2.03 4.82
N LEU A 36 7.46 1.66 3.73
CA LEU A 36 7.78 0.48 2.95
C LEU A 36 8.30 0.87 1.57
N GLU A 37 9.50 0.40 1.25
CA GLU A 37 10.17 0.61 -0.03
C GLU A 37 9.70 -0.42 -1.05
N LEU A 38 8.96 0.02 -2.09
CA LEU A 38 8.31 -0.84 -3.08
C LEU A 38 8.97 -0.78 -4.46
N GLY A 39 10.11 -0.12 -4.57
CA GLY A 39 10.91 -0.02 -5.79
C GLY A 39 10.40 1.02 -6.79
N TRP A 40 9.12 1.33 -6.87
CA TRP A 40 8.60 2.47 -7.66
C TRP A 40 8.48 3.76 -6.82
N GLY A 41 8.65 3.63 -5.51
CA GLY A 41 8.46 4.66 -4.50
C GLY A 41 8.23 4.00 -3.15
N ARG A 42 7.75 4.80 -2.20
CA ARG A 42 7.52 4.36 -0.83
C ARG A 42 6.04 4.43 -0.48
N LEU A 43 5.53 3.38 0.16
CA LEU A 43 4.24 3.42 0.83
C LEU A 43 4.45 3.83 2.29
N ILE A 44 3.94 5.00 2.65
CA ILE A 44 4.13 5.64 3.95
C ILE A 44 2.80 5.59 4.71
N PHE A 45 2.80 5.01 5.90
CA PHE A 45 1.60 4.91 6.74
C PHE A 45 1.53 6.09 7.71
N GLY A 46 0.89 7.18 7.28
CA GLY A 46 0.92 8.46 8.00
C GLY A 46 0.36 8.39 9.42
N GLN A 47 -0.55 7.46 9.73
CA GLN A 47 -1.10 7.25 11.07
C GLN A 47 -0.06 6.72 12.07
N THR A 48 1.06 6.18 11.59
CA THR A 48 2.17 5.67 12.41
C THR A 48 3.17 6.76 12.82
N PHE A 49 3.03 7.97 12.29
CA PHE A 49 3.88 9.11 12.66
C PHE A 49 3.22 9.91 13.78
N ALA A 50 3.86 9.97 14.93
CA ALA A 50 3.42 10.82 16.05
C ALA A 50 3.59 12.31 15.75
N ASP A 51 4.58 12.67 14.92
CA ASP A 51 4.92 14.04 14.55
C ASP A 51 4.67 14.30 13.05
N GLN A 52 3.80 15.26 12.75
CA GLN A 52 3.49 15.68 11.39
C GLN A 52 4.66 16.37 10.69
N ASP A 53 5.55 17.06 11.41
CA ASP A 53 6.72 17.69 10.80
C ASP A 53 7.73 16.64 10.33
N ARG A 54 7.84 15.54 11.09
CA ARG A 54 8.62 14.36 10.66
C ARG A 54 8.00 13.69 9.43
N LEU A 55 6.68 13.49 9.41
CA LEU A 55 6.00 12.93 8.23
C LEU A 55 6.19 13.81 6.99
N ALA A 56 6.06 15.14 7.14
CA ALA A 56 6.29 16.08 6.05
C ALA A 56 7.74 16.02 5.53
N ALA A 57 8.73 15.92 6.44
CA ALA A 57 10.13 15.76 6.07
C ALA A 57 10.37 14.44 5.30
N VAL A 58 9.76 13.33 5.75
CA VAL A 58 9.85 12.05 5.03
C VAL A 58 9.29 12.18 3.61
N LEU A 59 8.10 12.77 3.44
CA LEU A 59 7.49 12.97 2.13
C LEU A 59 8.28 13.90 1.21
N ALA A 60 8.96 14.91 1.78
CA ALA A 60 9.82 15.82 1.02
C ALA A 60 11.07 15.15 0.43
N HIS A 61 11.39 13.92 0.86
CA HIS A 61 12.49 13.12 0.32
C HIS A 61 12.09 12.24 -0.88
N GLU A 62 10.89 12.41 -1.46
CA GLU A 62 10.55 11.77 -2.73
C GLU A 62 11.59 12.15 -3.81
N GLU A 63 12.22 11.14 -4.41
CA GLU A 63 13.24 11.34 -5.44
C GLU A 63 12.63 11.40 -6.85
N HIS A 64 13.40 11.97 -7.79
CA HIS A 64 12.96 12.05 -9.17
C HIS A 64 12.70 10.65 -9.77
N GLY A 65 11.55 10.50 -10.45
CA GLY A 65 11.16 9.22 -11.05
C GLY A 65 10.69 8.18 -10.04
N ARG A 66 10.46 8.58 -8.78
CA ARG A 66 9.78 7.80 -7.76
C ARG A 66 8.38 8.38 -7.55
N ARG A 67 7.53 7.62 -6.87
CA ARG A 67 6.20 8.09 -6.48
C ARG A 67 5.89 7.60 -5.09
N ASP A 68 5.98 8.45 -4.10
CA ASP A 68 5.60 8.09 -2.75
C ASP A 68 4.10 8.24 -2.56
N ILE A 69 3.52 7.35 -1.75
CA ILE A 69 2.10 7.39 -1.40
C ILE A 69 2.02 7.40 0.12
N CYS A 70 1.46 8.47 0.67
CA CYS A 70 1.06 8.51 2.07
C CYS A 70 -0.38 8.05 2.20
N ILE A 71 -0.60 6.90 2.85
CA ILE A 71 -1.94 6.44 3.21
C ILE A 71 -2.25 6.79 4.68
N TYR A 72 -3.52 7.04 4.98
CA TYR A 72 -4.01 7.29 6.35
C TYR A 72 -3.31 8.46 7.08
N ALA A 73 -2.88 9.51 6.37
CA ALA A 73 -2.36 10.71 7.01
C ALA A 73 -3.43 11.37 7.90
N ARG A 74 -3.13 11.57 9.19
CA ARG A 74 -3.97 12.34 10.11
C ARG A 74 -3.98 13.81 9.71
N GLU A 75 -5.17 14.42 9.67
CA GLU A 75 -5.35 15.82 9.26
C GLU A 75 -4.60 16.17 7.96
N SER A 76 -4.81 15.38 6.91
CA SER A 76 -4.03 15.47 5.65
C SER A 76 -3.99 16.88 5.04
N HIS A 77 -5.08 17.65 5.16
CA HIS A 77 -5.12 19.04 4.69
C HIS A 77 -4.22 19.98 5.51
N VAL A 78 -4.05 19.72 6.82
CA VAL A 78 -3.11 20.44 7.67
C VAL A 78 -1.67 20.06 7.31
N LEU A 79 -1.40 18.78 7.09
CA LEU A 79 -0.09 18.31 6.63
C LEU A 79 0.33 19.00 5.32
N VAL A 80 -0.57 19.04 4.32
CA VAL A 80 -0.32 19.72 3.05
C VAL A 80 -0.07 21.22 3.24
N ALA A 81 -0.80 21.87 4.16
CA ALA A 81 -0.60 23.29 4.45
C ALA A 81 0.80 23.63 5.01
N ARG A 82 1.54 22.66 5.54
CA ARG A 82 2.93 22.85 6.01
C ARG A 82 3.92 23.01 4.84
N SER A 83 3.68 22.34 3.71
CA SER A 83 4.53 22.43 2.51
C SER A 83 3.69 22.41 1.23
N PRO A 84 2.86 23.45 0.98
CA PRO A 84 1.88 23.45 -0.10
C PRO A 84 2.50 23.51 -1.50
N ALA A 85 3.79 23.83 -1.61
CA ALA A 85 4.52 23.83 -2.87
C ALA A 85 5.07 22.44 -3.25
N GLN A 86 5.09 21.49 -2.32
CA GLN A 86 5.67 20.15 -2.51
C GLN A 86 4.65 19.04 -2.27
N LEU A 87 3.71 19.25 -1.35
CA LEU A 87 2.69 18.26 -0.99
C LEU A 87 1.35 18.61 -1.62
N PHE A 88 0.59 17.58 -1.96
CA PHE A 88 -0.77 17.69 -2.47
C PHE A 88 -1.61 16.52 -1.97
N ILE A 89 -2.93 16.68 -2.01
CA ILE A 89 -3.86 15.57 -1.86
C ILE A 89 -4.12 15.00 -3.26
N ASP A 90 -3.73 13.75 -3.46
CA ASP A 90 -3.96 13.05 -4.71
C ASP A 90 -5.47 12.95 -5.01
N PRO A 91 -5.94 13.32 -6.21
CA PRO A 91 -7.36 13.31 -6.56
C PRO A 91 -7.90 11.88 -6.86
N SER A 92 -7.23 10.83 -6.39
CA SER A 92 -7.67 9.44 -6.57
C SER A 92 -8.66 9.00 -5.50
N HIS A 93 -9.31 7.86 -5.75
CA HIS A 93 -10.18 7.20 -4.77
C HIS A 93 -9.46 6.01 -4.15
N THR A 94 -9.46 5.96 -2.82
CA THR A 94 -9.11 4.75 -2.06
C THR A 94 -10.40 4.04 -1.65
N TYR A 95 -10.55 2.78 -2.06
CA TYR A 95 -11.69 1.96 -1.69
C TYR A 95 -11.36 1.09 -0.48
N ARG A 96 -12.37 0.84 0.37
CA ARG A 96 -12.27 -0.08 1.50
C ARG A 96 -13.29 -1.19 1.32
N LEU A 97 -12.80 -2.43 1.24
CA LEU A 97 -13.62 -3.63 1.20
C LEU A 97 -13.40 -4.43 2.48
N ARG A 98 -14.50 -4.80 3.15
CA ARG A 98 -14.45 -5.68 4.33
C ARG A 98 -14.59 -7.12 3.90
N PHE A 99 -13.64 -7.97 4.29
CA PHE A 99 -13.67 -9.40 4.01
C PHE A 99 -14.52 -10.18 5.04
N THR A 100 -15.74 -9.73 5.31
CA THR A 100 -16.61 -10.25 6.39
C THR A 100 -17.60 -11.33 5.94
N GLY A 101 -17.46 -11.86 4.72
CA GLY A 101 -18.37 -12.87 4.15
C GLY A 101 -17.62 -14.06 3.56
N GLU A 102 -18.39 -15.07 3.14
CA GLU A 102 -17.86 -16.17 2.34
C GLU A 102 -17.57 -15.66 0.92
N PHE A 103 -16.31 -15.78 0.50
CA PHE A 103 -15.90 -15.48 -0.86
C PHE A 103 -15.93 -16.78 -1.65
N GLU A 104 -16.67 -16.80 -2.76
CA GLU A 104 -16.58 -17.91 -3.70
C GLU A 104 -15.17 -17.90 -4.32
N ASP A 105 -14.44 -19.00 -4.12
CA ASP A 105 -13.18 -19.23 -4.82
C ASP A 105 -13.51 -19.51 -6.28
N ARG A 106 -13.35 -18.49 -7.13
CA ARG A 106 -13.56 -18.59 -8.57
C ARG A 106 -12.22 -18.58 -9.26
N GLU A 107 -11.87 -19.74 -9.81
CA GLU A 107 -10.66 -19.86 -10.60
C GLU A 107 -10.80 -19.01 -11.88
N PRO A 108 -9.85 -18.11 -12.16
CA PRO A 108 -9.88 -17.31 -13.38
C PRO A 108 -9.83 -18.21 -14.63
N VAL A 109 -10.55 -17.79 -15.68
CA VAL A 109 -10.56 -18.50 -16.96
C VAL A 109 -9.48 -17.92 -17.88
N GLY A 110 -8.56 -18.77 -18.34
CA GLY A 110 -7.53 -18.41 -19.33
C GLY A 110 -6.24 -17.79 -18.76
N PHE A 111 -6.11 -17.73 -17.44
CA PHE A 111 -4.87 -17.40 -16.73
C PHE A 111 -4.91 -17.98 -15.32
N THR A 112 -3.74 -18.04 -14.67
CA THR A 112 -3.58 -18.42 -13.25
C THR A 112 -3.00 -17.24 -12.48
N VAL A 113 -3.36 -17.08 -11.21
CA VAL A 113 -2.77 -16.07 -10.31
C VAL A 113 -1.89 -16.78 -9.29
N ARG A 114 -0.65 -16.33 -9.15
CA ARG A 114 0.31 -16.95 -8.24
C ARG A 114 1.43 -15.98 -7.83
N PRO A 115 2.19 -16.30 -6.77
CA PRO A 115 3.42 -15.59 -6.46
C PRO A 115 4.46 -15.65 -7.59
N LEU A 116 5.43 -14.73 -7.52
CA LEU A 116 6.65 -14.75 -8.33
C LEU A 116 7.43 -16.05 -8.11
N ARG A 117 8.15 -16.50 -9.13
CA ARG A 117 8.99 -17.71 -9.09
C ARG A 117 10.47 -17.43 -9.25
N ASP A 118 10.80 -16.39 -10.01
CA ASP A 118 12.17 -15.98 -10.28
C ASP A 118 12.26 -14.49 -10.57
N GLU A 119 13.48 -13.97 -10.58
CA GLU A 119 13.77 -12.56 -10.82
C GLU A 119 13.32 -12.08 -12.20
N SER A 120 13.25 -12.96 -13.21
CA SER A 120 12.80 -12.56 -14.55
C SER A 120 11.32 -12.18 -14.57
N GLU A 121 10.50 -12.80 -13.70
CA GLU A 121 9.09 -12.40 -13.55
C GLU A 121 8.93 -11.02 -12.89
N ALA A 122 9.93 -10.53 -12.16
CA ALA A 122 9.92 -9.15 -11.65
C ALA A 122 10.18 -8.13 -12.78
N ASP A 123 10.93 -8.49 -13.83
CA ASP A 123 11.05 -7.66 -15.04
C ASP A 123 9.72 -7.63 -15.82
N GLU A 124 9.03 -8.77 -15.86
CA GLU A 124 7.71 -8.88 -16.47
C GLU A 124 6.65 -8.01 -15.75
N ILE A 125 6.76 -7.84 -14.42
CA ILE A 125 5.98 -6.86 -13.65
C ILE A 125 6.23 -5.44 -14.17
N ASN A 126 7.49 -5.06 -14.40
CA ASN A 126 7.82 -3.74 -14.93
C ASN A 126 7.25 -3.51 -16.32
N ARG A 127 7.22 -4.53 -17.18
CA ARG A 127 6.54 -4.43 -18.47
C ARG A 127 5.05 -4.10 -18.28
N VAL A 128 4.38 -4.72 -17.30
CA VAL A 128 2.98 -4.40 -16.98
C VAL A 128 2.85 -2.98 -16.44
N TYR A 129 3.70 -2.57 -15.50
CA TYR A 129 3.71 -1.19 -14.96
C TYR A 129 3.83 -0.15 -16.07
N VAL A 130 4.85 -0.27 -16.93
CA VAL A 130 5.08 0.69 -18.02
C VAL A 130 3.92 0.71 -19.01
N ARG A 131 3.36 -0.46 -19.36
CA ARG A 131 2.16 -0.56 -20.23
C ARG A 131 0.96 0.17 -19.63
N CYS A 132 0.84 0.18 -18.31
CA CYS A 132 -0.22 0.87 -17.57
C CYS A 132 0.12 2.33 -17.23
N GLY A 133 1.26 2.87 -17.68
CA GLY A 133 1.70 4.23 -17.37
C GLY A 133 2.14 4.42 -15.92
N MET A 134 2.47 3.33 -15.22
CA MET A 134 3.01 3.34 -13.87
C MET A 134 4.52 3.50 -13.87
N VAL A 135 5.06 3.96 -12.74
CA VAL A 135 6.50 4.05 -12.50
C VAL A 135 7.07 2.63 -12.35
N PRO A 136 8.09 2.22 -13.12
CA PRO A 136 8.74 0.94 -12.93
C PRO A 136 9.59 0.94 -11.66
N ALA A 137 9.90 -0.26 -11.17
CA ALA A 137 10.74 -0.49 -10.00
C ALA A 137 12.01 -1.26 -10.40
N PRO A 138 13.16 -1.08 -9.74
CA PRO A 138 14.30 -1.96 -9.95
C PRO A 138 13.89 -3.43 -9.70
N THR A 139 14.18 -4.31 -10.66
CA THR A 139 13.85 -5.74 -10.59
C THR A 139 14.38 -6.40 -9.33
N GLU A 140 15.61 -6.05 -8.94
CA GLU A 140 16.26 -6.43 -7.67
C GLU A 140 15.38 -6.10 -6.46
N VAL A 141 14.77 -4.90 -6.41
CA VAL A 141 13.99 -4.46 -5.24
C VAL A 141 12.69 -5.25 -5.15
N ILE A 142 11.99 -5.47 -6.28
CA ILE A 142 10.80 -6.32 -6.32
C ILE A 142 11.16 -7.73 -5.84
N TRP A 143 12.25 -8.30 -6.37
CA TRP A 143 12.67 -9.66 -6.07
C TRP A 143 13.11 -9.83 -4.61
N ASN A 144 13.92 -8.90 -4.09
CA ASN A 144 14.34 -8.91 -2.70
C ASN A 144 13.16 -8.75 -1.74
N ASN A 145 12.21 -7.85 -2.04
CA ASN A 145 10.98 -7.72 -1.27
C ASN A 145 10.18 -9.03 -1.28
N HIS A 146 10.03 -9.67 -2.43
CA HIS A 146 9.33 -10.96 -2.53
C HIS A 146 9.97 -12.06 -1.67
N LEU A 147 11.31 -12.08 -1.56
CA LEU A 147 12.02 -13.11 -0.81
C LEU A 147 12.15 -12.82 0.69
N GLN A 148 12.20 -11.55 1.09
CA GLN A 148 12.65 -11.14 2.43
C GLN A 148 11.63 -10.32 3.21
N ALA A 149 10.63 -9.72 2.55
CA ALA A 149 9.64 -8.86 3.20
C ALA A 149 8.32 -9.61 3.41
N ASP A 150 8.13 -10.17 4.60
CA ASP A 150 6.91 -10.90 4.97
C ASP A 150 5.63 -10.05 4.87
N THR A 151 5.77 -8.73 4.91
CA THR A 151 4.69 -7.75 4.77
C THR A 151 4.36 -7.41 3.32
N VAL A 152 5.08 -7.93 2.32
CA VAL A 152 4.86 -7.59 0.91
C VAL A 152 4.62 -8.86 0.09
N CYS A 153 3.52 -8.88 -0.65
CA CYS A 153 3.16 -9.99 -1.53
C CYS A 153 3.00 -9.50 -2.96
N TYR A 154 3.81 -10.04 -3.88
CA TYR A 154 3.63 -9.83 -5.32
C TYR A 154 2.96 -11.04 -5.93
N LEU A 155 1.84 -10.82 -6.61
CA LEU A 155 1.19 -11.84 -7.43
C LEU A 155 1.23 -11.43 -8.90
N VAL A 156 1.36 -12.43 -9.76
CA VAL A 156 1.31 -12.29 -11.21
C VAL A 156 0.15 -13.12 -11.77
N ALA A 157 -0.54 -12.56 -12.77
CA ALA A 157 -1.51 -13.26 -13.58
C ALA A 157 -0.82 -13.77 -14.84
N VAL A 158 -0.82 -15.08 -15.06
CA VAL A 158 -0.03 -15.75 -16.10
C VAL A 158 -0.91 -16.62 -16.98
N ARG A 159 -0.82 -16.43 -18.29
CA ARG A 159 -1.55 -17.26 -19.28
C ARG A 159 -0.89 -18.62 -19.48
N ASP A 160 -1.59 -19.52 -20.16
CA ASP A 160 -1.09 -20.87 -20.49
C ASP A 160 0.20 -20.86 -21.34
N ASP A 161 0.44 -19.79 -22.09
CA ASP A 161 1.68 -19.58 -22.88
C ASP A 161 2.85 -19.02 -22.05
N GLY A 162 2.66 -18.82 -20.73
CA GLY A 162 3.65 -18.29 -19.82
C GLY A 162 3.73 -16.77 -19.76
N ALA A 163 2.93 -16.04 -20.56
CA ALA A 163 2.98 -14.58 -20.56
C ALA A 163 2.33 -13.99 -19.30
N VAL A 164 3.07 -13.11 -18.61
CA VAL A 164 2.54 -12.29 -17.51
C VAL A 164 1.66 -11.17 -18.08
N ILE A 165 0.38 -11.17 -17.73
CA ILE A 165 -0.62 -10.22 -18.26
C ILE A 165 -1.10 -9.21 -17.22
N GLY A 166 -0.77 -9.42 -15.95
CA GLY A 166 -1.18 -8.56 -14.85
C GLY A 166 -0.38 -8.84 -13.59
N THR A 167 -0.42 -7.89 -12.66
CA THR A 167 0.24 -8.02 -11.36
C THR A 167 -0.55 -7.25 -10.31
N VAL A 168 -0.42 -7.68 -9.05
CA VAL A 168 -0.89 -6.95 -7.88
C VAL A 168 0.19 -7.01 -6.79
N THR A 169 0.33 -5.90 -6.07
CA THR A 169 1.17 -5.79 -4.87
C THR A 169 0.26 -5.67 -3.66
N GLY A 170 0.35 -6.64 -2.75
CA GLY A 170 -0.29 -6.61 -1.44
C GLY A 170 0.70 -6.17 -0.37
N VAL A 171 0.21 -5.42 0.62
CA VAL A 171 0.92 -4.91 1.80
C VAL A 171 0.04 -5.09 3.04
#